data_AF-A0A8I1LK04-F1
#
_entry.id   AF-A0A8I1LK04-F1
#
_cell.length_a   1.000
_cell.length_b   1.000
_cell.length_c   1.000
_cell.angle_alpha   90.00
_cell.angle_beta   90.00
_cell.angle_gamma   90.00
#
_symmetry.space_group_name_H-M   'P 1'
#
loop_
_entity.id
_entity.type
_entity.pdbx_description
1 polymer ?
#
loop_
_entity_poly.entity_id
_entity_poly.type
_entity_poly.pdbx_seq_one_letter_code
_entity_poly.pdbx_strand_id
1 'polypeptide(L)' 'MAAVQGADLDEAQMRGEIDPETLHDVVLSCSACTDPEACREWMAARDDGAGGTPDYCRNADLMGRISGDA' A
#
# COMPACT_ATOMS: atom_id res chain seq x y z
N MET A 1 5.78 -0.74 1.08
CA MET A 1 4.54 -0.42 0.33
C MET A 1 3.55 0.25 1.28
N ALA A 2 2.74 -0.48 2.06
CA ALA A 2 1.70 0.13 2.91
C ALA A 2 2.23 1.15 3.93
N ALA A 3 3.30 0.81 4.66
CA ALA A 3 3.91 1.71 5.64
C ALA A 3 4.34 3.07 5.07
N VAL A 4 4.85 3.10 3.83
CA VAL A 4 5.23 4.35 3.15
C VAL A 4 3.99 5.21 2.85
N GLN A 5 2.83 4.60 2.66
CA GLN A 5 1.55 5.29 2.47
C GLN A 5 0.87 5.70 3.78
N GLY A 6 1.53 5.49 4.94
CA GLY A 6 0.88 5.68 6.24
C GLY A 6 -0.26 4.68 6.49
N ALA A 7 -0.26 3.53 5.82
CA ALA A 7 -1.25 2.48 6.01
C ALA A 7 -0.67 1.30 6.79
N ASP A 8 -1.44 0.78 7.74
CA ASP A 8 -1.18 -0.47 8.45
C ASP A 8 -2.24 -1.50 8.06
N LEU A 9 -1.79 -2.60 7.42
CA LEU A 9 -2.67 -3.65 6.93
C LEU A 9 -3.28 -4.49 8.07
N ASP A 10 -2.53 -4.71 9.15
CA ASP A 10 -3.03 -5.44 10.31
C ASP A 10 -4.09 -4.60 11.04
N GLU A 11 -3.84 -3.31 11.19
CA GLU A 11 -4.82 -2.38 11.77
C GLU A 11 -6.09 -2.28 10.91
N ALA A 12 -5.94 -2.12 9.59
CA ALA A 12 -7.08 -2.09 8.66
C ALA A 12 -7.90 -3.39 8.73
N GLN A 13 -7.25 -4.54 8.92
CA GLN A 13 -7.94 -5.81 9.11
C GLN A 13 -8.66 -5.87 10.47
N MET A 14 -8.04 -5.39 11.55
CA MET A 14 -8.68 -5.30 12.88
C MET A 14 -9.88 -4.34 12.89
N ARG A 15 -9.82 -3.25 12.12
CA ARG A 15 -10.92 -2.31 11.89
C ARG A 15 -12.02 -2.83 10.97
N GLY A 16 -11.78 -3.96 10.30
CA GLY A 16 -12.72 -4.57 9.36
C GLY A 16 -12.81 -3.84 8.01
N GLU A 17 -11.81 -3.04 7.66
CA GLU A 17 -11.72 -2.34 6.37
C GLU A 17 -11.27 -3.23 5.22
N ILE A 18 -10.54 -4.28 5.57
CA ILE A 18 -10.14 -5.37 4.69
C ILE A 18 -10.33 -6.70 5.42
N ASP A 19 -10.71 -7.72 4.67
CA ASP A 19 -10.79 -9.09 5.14
C ASP A 19 -9.47 -9.85 4.84
N PRO A 20 -9.28 -11.06 5.40
CA PRO A 20 -8.06 -11.85 5.17
C PRO A 20 -7.80 -12.20 3.70
N GLU A 21 -8.84 -12.40 2.88
CA GLU A 21 -8.69 -12.70 1.45
C GLU A 21 -8.21 -11.46 0.70
N THR A 22 -8.80 -10.29 1.01
CA THR A 22 -8.33 -9.00 0.48
C THR A 22 -6.86 -8.74 0.84
N LEU A 23 -6.44 -9.03 2.09
CA LEU A 23 -5.03 -8.89 2.49
C LEU A 23 -4.11 -9.76 1.62
N HIS A 24 -4.50 -11.02 1.41
CA HIS A 24 -3.74 -11.95 0.58
C HIS A 24 -3.60 -11.45 -0.86
N ASP A 25 -4.70 -10.98 -1.45
CA ASP A 25 -4.73 -10.45 -2.82
C ASP A 25 -3.85 -9.21 -2.98
N VAL A 26 -3.83 -8.33 -1.98
CA VAL A 26 -3.00 -7.11 -1.98
C VAL A 26 -1.51 -7.44 -1.98
N VAL A 27 -1.11 -8.42 -1.15
CA VAL A 27 0.28 -8.88 -1.08
C VAL A 27 0.69 -9.55 -2.38
N LEU A 28 -0.16 -10.43 -2.92
CA LEU A 28 0.08 -11.07 -4.21
C LEU A 28 0.19 -10.05 -5.34
N SER A 29 -0.76 -9.13 -5.44
CA SER A 29 -0.79 -8.04 -6.43
C SER A 29 0.48 -7.19 -6.38
N CYS A 30 0.95 -6.86 -5.16
CA CYS A 30 2.18 -6.09 -4.96
C CYS A 30 3.42 -6.88 -5.41
N SER A 31 3.51 -8.17 -5.08
CA SER A 31 4.65 -9.02 -5.46
C SER A 31 4.72 -9.27 -6.97
N ALA A 32 3.57 -9.24 -7.64
CA ALA A 32 3.43 -9.35 -9.09
C ALA A 32 3.36 -7.98 -9.79
N CYS A 33 3.90 -6.91 -9.19
CA CYS A 33 4.01 -5.60 -9.83
C CYS A 33 4.94 -5.68 -11.04
N THR A 34 4.62 -4.92 -12.09
CA THR A 34 5.41 -4.86 -13.33
C THR A 34 6.72 -4.11 -13.18
N ASP A 35 6.83 -3.25 -12.17
CA ASP A 35 8.05 -2.46 -11.91
C ASP A 35 8.37 -2.34 -10.40
N PRO A 36 8.89 -3.43 -9.80
CA PRO A 36 9.26 -3.43 -8.38
C PRO A 36 10.53 -2.62 -8.09
N GLU A 37 11.37 -2.33 -9.09
CA GLU A 37 12.58 -1.54 -8.91
C GLU A 37 12.24 -0.05 -8.81
N ALA A 38 11.49 0.50 -9.77
CA ALA A 38 11.02 1.88 -9.69
C ALA A 38 10.16 2.11 -8.44
N CYS A 39 9.34 1.13 -8.03
CA CYS A 39 8.58 1.20 -6.78
C CYS A 39 9.48 1.37 -5.55
N ARG A 40 10.59 0.62 -5.47
CA ARG A 40 11.53 0.74 -4.35
C ARG A 40 12.24 2.07 -4.33
N GLU A 41 12.70 2.56 -5.47
CA GLU A 41 13.33 3.88 -5.58
C GLU A 41 12.36 5.00 -5.20
N TRP A 42 11.12 4.92 -5.70
CA TRP A 42 10.05 5.86 -5.39
C TRP A 42 9.72 5.90 -3.89
N MET A 43 9.69 4.73 -3.24
CA MET A 43 9.45 4.60 -1.80
C MET A 43 10.63 5.13 -0.98
N ALA A 44 11.87 4.84 -1.39
CA ALA A 44 13.07 5.31 -0.70
C ALA A 44 13.23 6.84 -0.78
N ALA A 45 12.62 7.49 -1.77
CA ALA A 45 12.59 8.93 -1.87
C ALA A 45 11.54 9.61 -0.96
N ARG A 46 10.80 8.85 -0.14
CA ARG A 46 9.64 9.31 0.67
C ARG A 46 9.75 8.88 2.12
N ASP A 47 10.81 9.33 2.78
CA ASP A 47 11.11 9.00 4.18
C ASP A 47 10.11 9.57 5.19
N ASP A 48 9.36 10.62 4.82
CA ASP A 48 8.34 11.29 5.63
C ASP A 48 6.91 10.80 5.35
N GLY A 49 6.78 9.74 4.55
CA GLY A 49 5.49 9.20 4.13
C GLY A 49 5.00 9.79 2.82
N ALA A 50 4.07 9.07 2.21
CA ALA A 50 3.55 9.35 0.89
C ALA A 50 2.04 9.59 0.98
N GLY A 51 1.60 10.82 0.71
CA GLY A 51 0.18 11.18 0.60
C GLY A 51 -0.54 10.61 -0.62
N GLY A 52 0.04 9.59 -1.27
CA GLY A 52 -0.46 9.00 -2.50
C GLY A 52 0.52 7.97 -3.06
N THR A 53 0.03 7.08 -3.92
CA THR A 53 0.85 6.02 -4.55
C THR A 53 1.35 6.50 -5.93
N PRO A 54 2.38 5.87 -6.52
CA PRO A 54 2.71 6.15 -7.91
C PRO A 54 1.62 5.63 -8.85
N ASP A 55 1.52 6.19 -10.06
CA ASP A 55 0.47 5.86 -11.04
C ASP A 55 0.41 4.37 -11.45
N TYR A 56 1.51 3.65 -11.29
CA TYR A 56 1.61 2.21 -11.59
C TYR A 56 1.32 1.31 -10.39
N CYS A 57 1.00 1.86 -9.22
CA CYS A 57 0.70 1.06 -8.04
C CYS A 57 -0.61 0.29 -8.25
N ARG A 58 -0.51 -1.04 -8.31
CA ARG A 58 -1.68 -1.92 -8.47
C ARG A 58 -2.64 -1.91 -7.28
N ASN A 59 -2.21 -1.37 -6.14
CA ASN A 59 -3.01 -1.27 -4.92
C ASN A 59 -3.39 0.20 -4.63
N ALA A 60 -3.27 1.11 -5.60
CA ALA A 60 -3.52 2.54 -5.43
C ALA A 60 -4.87 2.84 -4.78
N ASP A 61 -5.94 2.25 -5.33
CA ASP A 61 -7.31 2.47 -4.85
C ASP A 61 -7.49 2.01 -3.40
N LEU A 62 -6.94 0.85 -3.04
CA LEU A 62 -7.03 0.36 -1.68
C LEU A 62 -6.22 1.24 -0.73
N MET A 63 -4.97 1.57 -1.09
CA MET A 63 -4.12 2.44 -0.28
C MET A 63 -4.81 3.77 -0.02
N GLY A 64 -5.40 4.41 -1.04
CA GLY A 64 -6.16 5.65 -0.84
C GLY A 64 -7.38 5.52 0.07
N ARG A 65 -7.90 4.30 0.26
CA ARG A 65 -9.06 4.02 1.10
C ARG A 65 -8.70 3.73 2.56
N ILE A 66 -7.56 3.10 2.80
CA ILE A 66 -7.09 2.69 4.15
C ILE A 66 -5.98 3.59 4.70
N SER A 67 -5.43 4.48 3.88
CA SER A 67 -4.52 5.53 4.31
C SER A 67 -5.32 6.66 4.97
N GLY A 68 -5.19 6.79 6.29
CA GLY A 68 -5.79 7.81 7.17
C GLY A 68 -6.07 7.20 8.56
N ASP A 69 -5.61 7.72 9.70
CA ASP A 69 -5.17 9.07 10.08
C ASP A 69 -3.77 9.05 10.76
N ALA A 70 -2.91 10.02 10.43
CA ALA A 70 -1.79 10.46 11.27
C ALA A 70 -1.80 12.00 11.38
#